data_AF-A0A8B9MVU7-F1
#
_entry.id   AF-A0A8B9MVU7-F1
#
_cell.length_a   1.000
_cell.length_b   1.000
_cell.length_c   1.000
_cell.angle_alpha   90.00
_cell.angle_beta   90.00
_cell.angle_gamma   90.00
#
_symmetry.space_group_name_H-M   'P 1'
#
loop_
_entity.id
_entity.type
_entity.pdbx_description
1 polymer ?
#
loop_
_entity_poly.entity_id
_entity_poly.type
_entity_poly.pdbx_seq_one_letter_code
_entity_poly.pdbx_strand_id
1 'polypeptide(L)'
;MCVYVHMYLKKADTYRHTFPRLFSLFAAYTAMLGDWQFVFQKKELIKTPNKSNLEGKIIVMTLLPQFCRIYYSALKTMEQLENLYLPRVSQYRFCQIMIENLPKLREEIKEISMSDLKDFLESIRKHSDRIGETAMKQKQNNLNYGRNMHLGRSRILESKNEITLKRTFEDDDEHEEEVLTAQDLVDFSPVYRCLHIYSVLGDGEIFENYYRKQRRKQARLVLQPQSSMHETVEGYRRYFSQIVGFFVVEDHILHVTQGLVTRTYTDELWNMALSKIIAVLRTHSSYCSDPDLVLELKNLIVVFADTLQGYGFPVNRLFDLLFEIRDQYNETLLKKWSGLFRDIFEADNYSPIPIANEEEYKIVISKFPFQDPELDKQSFPKKLPMSQSVPQIYIQVKEFIYASLKFSESLHRSSTEIDDMLRKSTNLLLTRTLSSCLQNLIKKPHIGLTELVQIIINTTHLEQACKYLEDFISNITNISQVSVHTARLYGLSTFKV
;
A
#
# COMPACT_ATOMS: atom_id res chain seq x y z
N MET A 1 -24.88 36.18 46.16
CA MET A 1 -24.85 34.69 46.21
C MET A 1 -24.50 34.13 47.59
N CYS A 2 -23.69 34.78 48.42
CA CYS A 2 -23.37 34.31 49.79
C CYS A 2 -24.52 34.34 50.83
N VAL A 3 -25.61 35.09 50.60
CA VAL A 3 -26.71 35.24 51.58
C VAL A 3 -27.66 34.03 51.59
N TYR A 4 -27.82 33.33 50.45
CA TYR A 4 -28.74 32.19 50.35
C TYR A 4 -28.14 30.86 50.83
N VAL A 5 -26.82 30.68 50.67
CA VAL A 5 -26.08 29.53 51.23
C VAL A 5 -26.09 29.57 52.76
N HIS A 6 -25.97 30.76 53.34
CA HIS A 6 -26.01 30.96 54.78
C HIS A 6 -27.42 30.71 55.39
N MET A 7 -28.49 30.97 54.63
CA MET A 7 -29.87 30.70 55.04
C MET A 7 -30.22 29.20 55.04
N TYR A 8 -29.68 28.43 54.10
CA TYR A 8 -29.93 26.98 54.01
C TYR A 8 -29.13 26.18 55.04
N LEU A 9 -27.89 26.59 55.35
CA LEU A 9 -27.10 26.01 56.44
C LEU A 9 -27.75 26.24 57.81
N LYS A 10 -28.32 27.43 58.05
CA LYS A 10 -29.04 27.74 59.31
C LYS A 10 -30.30 26.90 59.54
N LYS A 11 -30.98 26.49 58.47
CA LYS A 11 -32.19 25.63 58.52
C LYS A 11 -31.84 24.14 58.62
N ALA A 12 -30.66 23.75 58.15
CA ALA A 12 -30.12 22.41 58.27
C ALA A 12 -29.61 22.13 59.71
N ASP A 13 -28.97 23.12 60.35
CA ASP A 13 -28.56 23.04 61.76
C ASP A 13 -29.74 22.78 62.72
N THR A 14 -30.97 23.16 62.35
CA THR A 14 -32.17 22.94 63.17
C THR A 14 -32.56 21.46 63.29
N TYR A 15 -32.08 20.58 62.40
CA TYR A 15 -32.37 19.13 62.40
C TYR A 15 -31.17 18.27 62.84
N ARG A 16 -30.08 18.90 63.27
CA ARG A 16 -28.82 18.25 63.69
C ARG A 16 -28.98 17.27 64.86
N HIS A 17 -29.95 17.53 65.74
CA HIS A 17 -30.23 16.71 66.91
C HIS A 17 -31.12 15.49 66.61
N THR A 18 -31.82 15.47 65.48
CA THR A 18 -32.81 14.41 65.18
C THR A 18 -32.21 13.28 64.35
N PHE A 19 -31.27 13.57 63.44
CA PHE A 19 -30.62 12.53 62.62
C PHE A 19 -29.12 12.84 62.35
N PRO A 20 -28.24 12.63 63.34
CA PRO A 20 -26.81 12.98 63.23
C PRO A 20 -26.08 12.25 62.09
N ARG A 21 -26.47 11.00 61.80
CA ARG A 21 -25.84 10.16 60.76
C ARG A 21 -26.29 10.50 59.34
N LEU A 22 -27.54 10.95 59.16
CA LEU A 22 -28.03 11.46 57.86
C LEU A 22 -27.40 12.82 57.56
N PHE A 23 -27.17 13.64 58.59
CA PHE A 23 -26.48 14.93 58.42
C PHE A 23 -25.01 14.74 58.02
N SER A 24 -24.30 13.75 58.56
CA SER A 24 -22.93 13.43 58.12
C SER A 24 -22.88 12.85 56.70
N LEU A 25 -23.88 12.05 56.30
CA LEU A 25 -24.01 11.52 54.94
C LEU A 25 -24.38 12.62 53.93
N PHE A 26 -25.26 13.54 54.31
CA PHE A 26 -25.63 14.70 53.48
C PHE A 26 -24.47 15.70 53.40
N ALA A 27 -23.74 15.92 54.50
CA ALA A 27 -22.53 16.74 54.53
C ALA A 27 -21.41 16.13 53.67
N ALA A 28 -21.21 14.81 53.70
CA ALA A 28 -20.28 14.10 52.82
C ALA A 28 -20.71 14.17 51.34
N TYR A 29 -22.02 14.07 51.08
CA TYR A 29 -22.61 14.24 49.74
C TYR A 29 -22.46 15.67 49.21
N THR A 30 -22.66 16.70 50.04
CA THR A 30 -22.42 18.11 49.68
C THR A 30 -20.95 18.47 49.60
N ALA A 31 -20.07 17.81 50.37
CA ALA A 31 -18.62 17.97 50.27
C ALA A 31 -18.08 17.32 48.99
N MET A 32 -18.61 16.18 48.56
CA MET A 32 -18.34 15.60 47.24
C MET A 32 -18.86 16.46 46.07
N LEU A 33 -19.92 17.24 46.28
CA LEU A 33 -20.45 18.20 45.31
C LEU A 33 -19.75 19.57 45.34
N GLY A 34 -18.86 19.81 46.31
CA GLY A 34 -18.17 21.10 46.51
C GLY A 34 -17.28 21.53 45.32
N ASP A 35 -16.85 20.59 44.49
CA ASP A 35 -16.01 20.84 43.31
C ASP A 35 -16.80 21.04 42.00
N TRP A 36 -18.14 21.00 42.01
CA TRP A 36 -18.95 20.89 40.79
C TRP A 36 -20.00 22.00 40.67
N GLN A 37 -19.55 23.26 40.75
CA GLN A 37 -20.41 24.45 40.87
C GLN A 37 -21.26 24.84 39.64
N PHE A 38 -21.36 24.06 38.56
CA PHE A 38 -21.87 24.60 37.29
C PHE A 38 -23.29 24.21 36.82
N VAL A 39 -24.09 23.41 37.55
CA VAL A 39 -25.32 22.83 36.93
C VAL A 39 -26.62 23.01 37.73
N PHE A 40 -26.82 24.13 38.44
CA PHE A 40 -28.15 24.44 39.01
C PHE A 40 -28.66 25.83 38.61
N GLN A 41 -28.97 25.99 37.32
CA GLN A 41 -29.82 27.07 36.81
C GLN A 41 -31.14 26.48 36.27
N LYS A 42 -32.03 26.03 37.15
CA LYS A 42 -33.49 26.11 36.92
C LYS A 42 -34.26 25.90 38.22
N LYS A 43 -34.94 26.95 38.64
CA LYS A 43 -35.87 27.03 39.77
C LYS A 43 -37.16 26.26 39.47
N GLU A 44 -37.85 25.97 40.57
CA GLU A 44 -39.24 25.48 40.70
C GLU A 44 -39.42 23.97 40.69
N LEU A 45 -39.32 23.32 41.86
CA LEU A 45 -40.03 22.05 42.12
C LEU A 45 -40.21 21.72 43.62
N ILE A 46 -39.88 22.63 44.54
CA ILE A 46 -39.98 22.38 45.98
C ILE A 46 -41.35 22.83 46.50
N LYS A 47 -42.28 21.89 46.58
CA LYS A 47 -43.45 21.89 47.48
C LYS A 47 -44.03 20.46 47.46
N THR A 48 -44.06 19.84 48.64
CA THR A 48 -44.68 18.55 49.07
C THR A 48 -43.76 17.33 49.31
N PRO A 49 -44.00 16.53 50.38
CA PRO A 49 -43.03 15.59 50.96
C PRO A 49 -42.98 14.19 50.29
N ASN A 50 -43.88 13.91 49.34
CA ASN A 50 -43.96 12.61 48.65
C ASN A 50 -43.03 12.50 47.43
N LYS A 51 -42.14 13.48 47.22
CA LYS A 51 -41.28 13.57 46.04
C LYS A 51 -39.93 12.86 46.16
N SER A 52 -39.52 12.33 47.32
CA SER A 52 -38.21 11.66 47.48
C SER A 52 -38.00 10.47 46.52
N ASN A 53 -39.07 9.77 46.17
CA ASN A 53 -39.02 8.63 45.23
C ASN A 53 -38.96 9.08 43.75
N LEU A 54 -39.49 10.26 43.44
CA LEU A 54 -39.47 10.86 42.11
C LEU A 54 -38.16 11.65 41.90
N GLU A 55 -37.66 12.32 42.93
CA GLU A 55 -36.41 13.07 42.98
C GLU A 55 -35.20 12.13 42.89
N GLY A 56 -35.22 10.98 43.57
CA GLY A 56 -34.23 9.91 43.39
C GLY A 56 -34.25 9.34 41.96
N LYS A 57 -35.44 9.16 41.37
CA LYS A 57 -35.60 8.77 39.96
C LYS A 57 -35.09 9.83 38.99
N ILE A 58 -35.31 11.12 39.24
CA ILE A 58 -34.83 12.21 38.40
C ILE A 58 -33.31 12.35 38.48
N ILE A 59 -32.71 12.20 39.66
CA ILE A 59 -31.24 12.22 39.79
C ILE A 59 -30.61 11.01 39.09
N VAL A 60 -31.20 9.82 39.21
CA VAL A 60 -30.72 8.59 38.56
C VAL A 60 -30.98 8.56 37.06
N MET A 61 -32.13 9.05 36.57
CA MET A 61 -32.50 8.96 35.15
C MET A 61 -32.09 10.17 34.31
N THR A 62 -31.84 11.35 34.90
CA THR A 62 -31.56 12.58 34.13
C THR A 62 -30.13 13.09 34.28
N LEU A 63 -29.49 12.88 35.43
CA LEU A 63 -28.13 13.39 35.69
C LEU A 63 -27.08 12.31 35.48
N LEU A 64 -27.33 11.07 35.92
CA LEU A 64 -26.40 9.94 35.80
C LEU A 64 -25.94 9.64 34.35
N PRO A 65 -26.81 9.72 33.32
CA PRO A 65 -26.40 9.61 31.92
C PRO A 65 -25.56 10.79 31.42
N GLN A 66 -25.70 11.99 32.00
CA GLN A 66 -24.84 13.14 31.68
C GLN A 66 -23.47 13.05 32.39
N PHE A 67 -23.42 12.39 33.55
CA PHE A 67 -22.19 12.05 34.29
C PHE A 67 -21.39 10.89 33.65
N CYS A 68 -22.00 10.09 32.77
CA CYS A 68 -21.34 8.99 32.05
C CYS A 68 -20.18 9.42 31.14
N ARG A 69 -19.95 10.71 30.86
CA ARG A 69 -18.82 11.15 30.02
C ARG A 69 -17.43 10.80 30.57
N ILE A 70 -17.31 10.48 31.86
CA ILE A 70 -16.07 9.99 32.47
C ILE A 70 -16.36 8.65 33.17
N TYR A 71 -16.65 7.62 32.37
CA TYR A 71 -17.05 6.28 32.80
C TYR A 71 -16.17 5.66 33.89
N TYR A 72 -14.86 5.94 33.90
CA TYR A 72 -13.94 5.49 34.96
C TYR A 72 -14.30 6.05 36.34
N SER A 73 -14.56 7.36 36.42
CA SER A 73 -14.96 7.99 37.68
C SER A 73 -16.30 7.45 38.15
N ALA A 74 -17.23 7.19 37.23
CA ALA A 74 -18.52 6.60 37.53
C ALA A 74 -18.37 5.16 38.08
N LEU A 75 -17.62 4.29 37.40
CA LEU A 75 -17.39 2.89 37.83
C LEU A 75 -16.65 2.80 39.17
N LYS A 76 -15.61 3.63 39.37
CA LYS A 76 -14.88 3.70 40.65
C LYS A 76 -15.75 4.19 41.79
N THR A 77 -16.58 5.21 41.54
CA THR A 77 -17.53 5.72 42.53
C THR A 77 -18.59 4.66 42.87
N MET A 78 -19.07 3.92 41.87
CA MET A 78 -20.02 2.82 42.07
C MET A 78 -19.42 1.67 42.89
N GLU A 79 -18.17 1.30 42.62
CA GLU A 79 -17.44 0.29 43.39
C GLU A 79 -17.23 0.72 44.85
N GLN A 80 -16.82 1.97 45.08
CA GLN A 80 -16.70 2.53 46.43
C GLN A 80 -18.05 2.57 47.14
N LEU A 81 -19.11 2.95 46.43
CA LEU A 81 -20.47 3.00 46.95
C LEU A 81 -20.97 1.61 47.38
N GLU A 82 -20.74 0.58 46.56
CA GLU A 82 -21.12 -0.80 46.85
C GLU A 82 -20.31 -1.43 47.98
N ASN A 83 -18.99 -1.23 48.00
CA ASN A 83 -18.09 -1.95 48.91
C ASN A 83 -17.86 -1.24 50.25
N LEU A 84 -17.88 0.10 50.27
CA LEU A 84 -17.53 0.88 51.46
C LEU A 84 -18.75 1.50 52.16
N TYR A 85 -19.70 2.02 51.38
CA TYR A 85 -20.77 2.86 51.91
C TYR A 85 -22.07 2.09 52.12
N LEU A 86 -22.57 1.38 51.11
CA LEU A 86 -23.84 0.66 51.14
C LEU A 86 -23.95 -0.43 52.25
N PRO A 87 -22.90 -1.18 52.59
CA PRO A 87 -22.97 -2.15 53.69
C PRO A 87 -23.25 -1.50 55.05
N ARG A 88 -22.86 -0.23 55.22
CA ARG A 88 -23.04 0.54 56.47
C ARG A 88 -24.43 1.17 56.61
N VAL A 89 -25.20 1.23 55.52
CA VAL A 89 -26.52 1.89 55.45
C VAL A 89 -27.62 1.01 54.85
N SER A 90 -27.37 -0.30 54.71
CA SER A 90 -28.24 -1.31 54.08
C SER A 90 -29.64 -1.43 54.71
N GLN A 91 -29.81 -0.90 55.93
CA GLN A 91 -31.08 -0.84 56.65
C GLN A 91 -32.14 0.06 56.01
N TYR A 92 -31.75 0.99 55.12
CA TYR A 92 -32.70 1.89 54.47
C TYR A 92 -33.19 1.33 53.14
N ARG A 93 -34.52 1.39 52.91
CA ARG A 93 -35.17 0.88 51.69
C ARG A 93 -34.63 1.50 50.40
N PHE A 94 -34.19 2.76 50.45
CA PHE A 94 -33.57 3.41 49.28
C PHE A 94 -32.20 2.80 48.93
N CYS A 95 -31.40 2.38 49.93
CA CYS A 95 -30.11 1.73 49.72
C CYS A 95 -30.28 0.35 49.08
N GLN A 96 -31.33 -0.39 49.47
CA GLN A 96 -31.68 -1.68 48.86
C GLN A 96 -32.04 -1.51 47.37
N ILE A 97 -32.88 -0.52 47.05
CA ILE A 97 -33.21 -0.17 45.66
C ILE A 97 -31.95 0.25 44.88
N MET A 98 -31.01 0.94 45.52
CA MET A 98 -29.76 1.35 44.89
C MET A 98 -28.87 0.13 44.57
N ILE A 99 -28.71 -0.80 45.52
CA ILE A 99 -27.99 -2.07 45.33
C ILE A 99 -28.59 -2.86 44.15
N GLU A 100 -29.92 -2.95 44.07
CA GLU A 100 -30.61 -3.66 42.97
C GLU A 100 -30.42 -2.99 41.60
N ASN A 101 -30.17 -1.67 41.55
CA ASN A 101 -30.01 -0.92 40.31
C ASN A 101 -28.54 -0.72 39.88
N LEU A 102 -27.56 -0.91 40.76
CA LEU A 102 -26.14 -0.80 40.41
C LEU A 102 -25.72 -1.75 39.27
N PRO A 103 -26.12 -3.04 39.25
CA PRO A 103 -25.81 -3.92 38.12
C PRO A 103 -26.42 -3.42 36.80
N LYS A 104 -27.64 -2.89 36.82
CA LYS A 104 -28.30 -2.35 35.62
C LYS A 104 -27.56 -1.14 35.07
N LEU A 105 -27.07 -0.28 35.96
CA LEU A 105 -26.28 0.89 35.57
C LEU A 105 -24.91 0.49 35.00
N ARG A 106 -24.26 -0.56 35.52
CA ARG A 106 -23.04 -1.11 34.92
C ARG A 106 -23.30 -1.60 33.50
N GLU A 107 -24.42 -2.29 33.30
CA GLU A 107 -24.81 -2.79 31.98
C GLU A 107 -25.15 -1.66 31.01
N GLU A 108 -25.83 -0.61 31.48
CA GLU A 108 -26.08 0.60 30.68
C GLU A 108 -24.78 1.28 30.24
N ILE A 109 -23.78 1.37 31.12
CA ILE A 109 -22.44 1.88 30.79
C ILE A 109 -21.76 1.00 29.72
N LYS A 110 -21.86 -0.33 29.82
CA LYS A 110 -21.34 -1.24 28.79
C LYS A 110 -22.00 -1.01 27.45
N GLU A 111 -23.33 -0.93 27.41
CA GLU A 111 -24.09 -0.75 26.18
C GLU A 111 -23.75 0.57 25.48
N ILE A 112 -23.65 1.68 26.24
CA ILE A 112 -23.26 2.97 25.67
C ILE A 112 -21.84 2.90 25.11
N SER A 113 -20.89 2.34 25.87
CA SER A 113 -19.50 2.20 25.40
C SER A 113 -19.38 1.28 24.18
N MET A 114 -20.24 0.26 24.08
CA MET A 114 -20.29 -0.64 22.93
C MET A 114 -20.92 0.03 21.71
N SER A 115 -21.88 0.95 21.91
CA SER A 115 -22.41 1.79 20.84
C SER A 115 -21.33 2.69 20.25
N ASP A 116 -20.58 3.42 21.10
CA ASP A 116 -19.46 4.26 20.67
C ASP A 116 -18.42 3.47 19.86
N LEU A 117 -18.11 2.24 20.30
CA LEU A 117 -17.21 1.35 19.57
C LEU A 117 -17.75 0.97 18.19
N LYS A 118 -19.04 0.68 18.07
CA LYS A 118 -19.66 0.33 16.77
C LYS A 118 -19.57 1.52 15.81
N ASP A 119 -19.83 2.72 16.29
CA ASP A 119 -19.70 3.95 15.50
C ASP A 119 -18.25 4.18 15.07
N PHE A 120 -17.28 3.93 15.97
CA PHE A 120 -15.86 3.94 15.64
C PHE A 120 -15.51 2.92 14.54
N LEU A 121 -15.98 1.67 14.66
CA LEU A 121 -15.71 0.60 13.71
C LEU A 121 -16.27 0.91 12.31
N GLU A 122 -17.38 1.65 12.23
CA GLU A 122 -17.94 2.12 10.96
C GLU A 122 -17.16 3.34 10.43
N SER A 123 -16.78 4.26 11.29
CA SER A 123 -15.99 5.45 10.93
C SER A 123 -14.62 5.07 10.37
N ILE A 124 -13.91 4.17 11.03
CA ILE A 124 -12.54 3.81 10.62
C ILE A 124 -12.49 3.18 9.23
N ARG A 125 -13.56 2.46 8.85
CA ARG A 125 -13.69 1.88 7.49
C ARG A 125 -13.66 2.94 6.40
N LYS A 126 -14.19 4.15 6.67
CA LYS A 126 -14.20 5.27 5.72
C LYS A 126 -12.84 5.97 5.63
N HIS A 127 -12.07 5.95 6.73
CA HIS A 127 -10.78 6.64 6.83
C HIS A 127 -9.59 5.75 6.47
N SER A 128 -9.73 4.42 6.54
CA SER A 128 -8.68 3.45 6.17
C SER A 128 -8.09 3.73 4.79
N ASP A 129 -8.91 4.01 3.79
CA ASP A 129 -8.44 4.28 2.42
C ASP A 129 -7.43 5.44 2.38
N ARG A 130 -7.75 6.55 3.06
CA ARG A 130 -6.90 7.75 3.13
C ARG A 130 -5.64 7.52 3.95
N ILE A 131 -5.74 6.77 5.05
CA ILE A 131 -4.58 6.40 5.89
C ILE A 131 -3.58 5.60 5.05
N GLY A 132 -4.06 4.58 4.33
CA GLY A 132 -3.19 3.75 3.51
C GLY A 132 -2.61 4.49 2.32
N GLU A 133 -3.38 5.37 1.67
CA GLU A 133 -2.88 6.21 0.60
C GLU A 133 -1.74 7.12 1.07
N THR A 134 -1.90 7.77 2.21
CA THR A 134 -0.89 8.65 2.82
C THR A 134 0.38 7.86 3.16
N ALA A 135 0.22 6.68 3.78
CA ALA A 135 1.35 5.81 4.12
C ALA A 135 2.12 5.33 2.87
N MET A 136 1.41 4.95 1.81
CA MET A 136 2.04 4.51 0.55
C MET A 136 2.71 5.67 -0.19
N LYS A 137 2.10 6.87 -0.24
CA LYS A 137 2.69 8.07 -0.85
C LYS A 137 3.99 8.46 -0.14
N GLN A 138 3.99 8.46 1.20
CA GLN A 138 5.17 8.78 1.99
C GLN A 138 6.33 7.81 1.67
N LYS A 139 6.04 6.51 1.56
CA LYS A 139 7.06 5.52 1.21
C LYS A 139 7.56 5.69 -0.22
N GLN A 140 6.67 6.00 -1.16
CA GLN A 140 7.01 6.26 -2.56
C GLN A 140 7.93 7.47 -2.71
N ASN A 141 7.67 8.56 -1.98
CA ASN A 141 8.52 9.75 -1.98
C ASN A 141 9.92 9.43 -1.44
N ASN A 142 10.02 8.70 -0.32
CA ASN A 142 11.31 8.30 0.25
C ASN A 142 12.13 7.41 -0.71
N LEU A 143 11.48 6.51 -1.45
CA LEU A 143 12.12 5.69 -2.48
C LEU A 143 12.65 6.54 -3.64
N ASN A 144 11.89 7.55 -4.09
CA ASN A 144 12.30 8.46 -5.15
C ASN A 144 13.50 9.35 -4.74
N TYR A 145 13.50 9.84 -3.50
CA TYR A 145 14.63 10.59 -2.93
C TYR A 145 15.91 9.73 -2.85
N GLY A 146 15.80 8.47 -2.42
CA GLY A 146 16.91 7.52 -2.40
C GLY A 146 17.45 7.19 -3.80
N ARG A 147 16.56 7.06 -4.80
CA ARG A 147 16.94 6.84 -6.21
C ARG A 147 17.72 8.02 -6.80
N ASN A 148 17.28 9.25 -6.54
CA ASN A 148 17.94 10.46 -7.06
C ASN A 148 19.37 10.64 -6.51
N MET A 149 19.64 10.18 -5.28
CA MET A 149 21.00 10.16 -4.71
C MET A 149 21.93 9.13 -5.36
N HIS A 150 21.41 7.99 -5.82
CA HIS A 150 22.22 6.94 -6.47
C HIS A 150 22.41 7.16 -7.97
N LEU A 151 21.44 7.75 -8.68
CA LEU A 151 21.59 8.13 -10.09
C LEU A 151 22.55 9.31 -10.31
N GLY A 152 22.79 10.14 -9.29
CA GLY A 152 23.75 11.26 -9.36
C GLY A 152 25.21 10.84 -9.58
N ARG A 153 25.56 9.57 -9.34
CA ARG A 153 26.94 9.07 -9.52
C ARG A 153 27.22 8.49 -10.92
N SER A 154 26.19 8.15 -11.70
CA SER A 154 26.35 7.54 -13.03
C SER A 154 26.33 8.52 -14.21
N ARG A 155 26.08 9.83 -13.98
CA ARG A 155 26.00 10.83 -15.05
C ARG A 155 27.30 11.62 -15.32
N ILE A 156 28.44 11.23 -14.74
CA ILE A 156 29.74 11.90 -14.97
C ILE A 156 30.59 11.10 -15.99
N LEU A 157 30.01 10.65 -17.09
CA LEU A 157 30.81 10.19 -18.23
C LEU A 157 30.06 10.22 -19.56
N GLU A 158 29.37 11.32 -19.88
CA GLU A 158 29.03 11.64 -21.26
C GLU A 158 29.09 13.15 -21.43
N SER A 159 30.24 13.64 -21.93
CA SER A 159 30.44 15.04 -22.28
C SER A 159 30.20 15.22 -23.77
N LYS A 160 29.39 16.24 -24.08
CA LYS A 160 29.31 17.02 -25.32
C LYS A 160 28.57 16.38 -26.49
N ASN A 161 27.30 16.74 -26.61
CA ASN A 161 26.84 17.57 -27.73
C ASN A 161 25.59 18.38 -27.31
N GLU A 162 25.68 19.69 -27.52
CA GLU A 162 24.57 20.64 -27.41
C GLU A 162 23.46 20.26 -28.38
N ILE A 163 22.22 20.18 -27.90
CA ILE A 163 21.05 20.83 -28.51
C ILE A 163 20.05 21.14 -27.39
N THR A 164 19.80 22.43 -27.26
CA THR A 164 18.78 23.15 -26.52
C THR A 164 17.47 22.38 -26.28
N LEU A 165 17.27 21.89 -25.05
CA LEU A 165 15.94 21.80 -24.46
C LEU A 165 15.95 22.65 -23.20
N LYS A 166 15.28 23.81 -23.26
CA LYS A 166 14.95 24.63 -22.10
C LYS A 166 14.24 23.72 -21.09
N ARG A 167 14.93 23.38 -19.99
CA ARG A 167 14.28 22.95 -18.76
C ARG A 167 13.52 24.17 -18.24
N THR A 168 12.21 24.17 -18.41
CA THR A 168 11.32 24.85 -17.48
C THR A 168 11.55 24.17 -16.12
N PHE A 169 12.35 24.84 -15.29
CA PHE A 169 12.21 24.71 -13.85
C PHE A 169 10.85 25.33 -13.54
N GLU A 170 9.81 24.52 -13.62
CA GLU A 170 8.59 24.82 -12.89
C GLU A 170 8.94 24.54 -11.43
N ASP A 171 8.87 25.61 -10.65
CA ASP A 171 8.93 25.60 -9.19
C ASP A 171 8.01 24.48 -8.68
N ASP A 172 8.59 23.38 -8.21
CA ASP A 172 7.89 22.43 -7.35
C ASP A 172 7.64 23.20 -6.06
N ASP A 173 6.43 23.76 -5.94
CA ASP A 173 5.89 24.30 -4.70
C ASP A 173 6.19 23.29 -3.58
N GLU A 174 7.08 23.68 -2.67
CA GLU A 174 7.36 23.04 -1.39
C GLU A 174 6.10 23.13 -0.51
N HIS A 175 5.07 22.37 -0.86
CA HIS A 175 4.11 21.91 0.13
C HIS A 175 4.74 20.66 0.76
N GLU A 176 5.51 20.88 1.83
CA GLU A 176 5.63 19.88 2.90
C GLU A 176 4.20 19.58 3.38
N GLU A 177 3.50 18.67 2.68
CA GLU A 177 2.24 18.13 3.18
C GLU A 177 2.53 17.52 4.55
N GLU A 178 2.05 18.18 5.61
CA GLU A 178 2.14 17.69 6.99
C GLU A 178 1.78 16.20 7.00
N VAL A 179 2.72 15.38 7.48
CA VAL A 179 2.61 13.92 7.48
C VAL A 179 1.48 13.53 8.44
N LEU A 180 0.26 13.39 7.91
CA LEU A 180 -0.90 12.94 8.67
C LEU A 180 -0.69 11.49 9.10
N THR A 181 -0.50 11.27 10.40
CA THR A 181 -0.43 9.93 10.97
C THR A 181 -1.84 9.36 11.16
N ALA A 182 -1.94 8.03 11.38
CA ALA A 182 -3.23 7.41 11.68
C ALA A 182 -3.91 8.01 12.93
N GLN A 183 -3.13 8.56 13.87
CA GLN A 183 -3.63 9.23 15.08
C GLN A 183 -4.24 10.60 14.79
N ASP A 184 -3.75 11.29 13.76
CA ASP A 184 -4.27 12.59 13.34
C ASP A 184 -5.59 12.47 12.58
N LEU A 185 -5.85 11.29 12.00
CA LEU A 185 -7.02 11.02 11.17
C LEU A 185 -8.17 10.31 11.90
N VAL A 186 -7.89 9.65 13.04
CA VAL A 186 -8.87 8.78 13.70
C VAL A 186 -8.80 8.91 15.23
N ASP A 187 -9.95 9.15 15.88
CA ASP A 187 -10.07 9.09 17.34
C ASP A 187 -10.20 7.64 17.82
N PHE A 188 -9.14 7.11 18.44
CA PHE A 188 -9.11 5.76 19.03
C PHE A 188 -9.71 5.68 20.44
N SER A 189 -10.13 6.81 21.03
CA SER A 189 -10.72 6.86 22.38
C SER A 189 -11.84 5.85 22.60
N PRO A 190 -12.78 5.62 21.65
CA PRO A 190 -13.84 4.62 21.83
C PRO A 190 -13.30 3.20 22.09
N VAL A 191 -12.21 2.80 21.45
CA VAL A 191 -11.57 1.49 21.64
C VAL A 191 -10.98 1.39 23.05
N TYR A 192 -10.21 2.41 23.46
CA TYR A 192 -9.56 2.41 24.77
C TYR A 192 -10.55 2.48 25.92
N ARG A 193 -11.60 3.30 25.78
CA ARG A 193 -12.70 3.38 26.76
C ARG A 193 -13.39 2.04 26.92
N CYS A 194 -13.75 1.39 25.80
CA CYS A 194 -14.46 0.13 25.84
C CYS A 194 -13.58 -1.00 26.40
N LEU A 195 -12.30 -1.07 25.98
CA LEU A 195 -11.33 -1.99 26.57
C LEU A 195 -11.25 -1.84 28.08
N HIS A 196 -11.06 -0.60 28.55
CA HIS A 196 -10.92 -0.32 29.97
C HIS A 196 -12.17 -0.67 30.78
N ILE A 197 -13.35 -0.28 30.32
CA ILE A 197 -14.64 -0.56 30.98
C ILE A 197 -14.84 -2.07 31.13
N TYR A 198 -14.64 -2.83 30.04
CA TYR A 198 -14.79 -4.29 30.09
C TYR A 198 -13.73 -4.96 30.97
N SER A 199 -12.49 -4.46 30.99
CA SER A 199 -11.46 -4.96 31.91
C SER A 199 -11.82 -4.73 33.38
N VAL A 200 -12.30 -3.54 33.75
CA VAL A 200 -12.70 -3.21 35.14
C VAL A 200 -13.89 -4.04 35.60
N LEU A 201 -14.80 -4.39 34.68
CA LEU A 201 -15.99 -5.20 34.97
C LEU A 201 -15.73 -6.72 34.95
N GLY A 202 -14.50 -7.15 34.65
CA GLY A 202 -14.13 -8.57 34.59
C GLY A 202 -14.49 -9.28 33.27
N ASP A 203 -15.00 -8.54 32.28
CA ASP A 203 -15.48 -9.06 30.99
C ASP A 203 -14.52 -8.78 29.83
N GLY A 204 -13.23 -8.57 30.12
CA GLY A 204 -12.21 -8.21 29.13
C GLY A 204 -12.13 -9.18 27.95
N GLU A 205 -12.20 -10.49 28.22
CA GLU A 205 -12.17 -11.54 27.19
C GLU A 205 -13.37 -11.47 26.23
N ILE A 206 -14.55 -11.06 26.72
CA ILE A 206 -15.75 -10.91 25.90
C ILE A 206 -15.55 -9.79 24.89
N PHE A 207 -15.02 -8.65 25.35
CA PHE A 207 -14.71 -7.51 24.49
C PHE A 207 -13.61 -7.84 23.48
N GLU A 208 -12.53 -8.49 23.92
CA GLU A 208 -11.44 -8.91 23.05
C GLU A 208 -11.94 -9.81 21.91
N ASN A 209 -12.74 -10.83 22.25
CA ASN A 209 -13.33 -11.73 21.27
C ASN A 209 -14.28 -11.01 20.31
N TYR A 210 -15.09 -10.08 20.82
CA TYR A 210 -15.97 -9.26 19.99
C TYR A 210 -15.17 -8.40 19.00
N TYR A 211 -14.19 -7.65 19.50
CA TYR A 211 -13.36 -6.75 18.72
C TYR A 211 -12.63 -7.50 17.60
N ARG A 212 -11.90 -8.56 17.95
CA ARG A 212 -11.16 -9.40 16.97
C ARG A 212 -12.09 -10.03 15.94
N LYS A 213 -13.29 -10.46 16.34
CA LYS A 213 -14.29 -11.01 15.41
C LYS A 213 -14.78 -9.96 14.41
N GLN A 214 -15.03 -8.72 14.84
CA GLN A 214 -15.45 -7.65 13.93
C GLN A 214 -14.31 -7.24 12.99
N ARG A 215 -13.09 -7.05 13.51
CA ARG A 215 -11.93 -6.69 12.68
C ARG A 215 -11.59 -7.76 11.64
N ARG A 216 -11.69 -9.06 11.98
CA ARG A 216 -11.60 -10.16 11.01
C ARG A 216 -12.64 -10.09 9.89
N LYS A 217 -13.88 -9.67 10.19
CA LYS A 217 -14.92 -9.47 9.16
C LYS A 217 -14.56 -8.30 8.26
N GLN A 218 -14.14 -7.18 8.83
CA GLN A 218 -13.73 -6.00 8.06
C GLN A 218 -12.52 -6.28 7.18
N ALA A 219 -11.51 -7.01 7.67
CA ALA A 219 -10.37 -7.47 6.87
C ALA A 219 -10.85 -8.24 5.63
N ARG A 220 -11.81 -9.16 5.78
CA ARG A 220 -12.35 -9.91 4.63
C ARG A 220 -13.02 -9.04 3.58
N LEU A 221 -13.66 -7.94 3.99
CA LEU A 221 -14.31 -6.99 3.08
C LEU A 221 -13.28 -6.15 2.32
N VAL A 222 -12.26 -5.65 3.02
CA VAL A 222 -11.17 -4.87 2.43
C VAL A 222 -10.37 -5.68 1.41
N LEU A 223 -10.26 -6.99 1.61
CA LEU A 223 -9.54 -7.89 0.70
C LEU A 223 -10.32 -8.24 -0.58
N GLN A 224 -11.60 -7.89 -0.68
CA GLN A 224 -12.40 -8.14 -1.88
C GLN A 224 -12.07 -7.09 -2.96
N PRO A 225 -11.57 -7.51 -4.14
CA PRO A 225 -11.30 -6.57 -5.22
C PRO A 225 -12.60 -5.97 -5.76
N GLN A 226 -12.56 -4.69 -6.15
CA GLN A 226 -13.65 -4.08 -6.92
C GLN A 226 -13.67 -4.64 -8.35
N SER A 227 -14.86 -4.71 -8.97
CA SER A 227 -15.06 -5.39 -10.27
C SER A 227 -14.12 -4.91 -11.38
N SER A 228 -13.81 -3.61 -11.43
CA SER A 228 -12.94 -2.97 -12.44
C SER A 228 -11.52 -2.70 -11.94
N MET A 229 -11.12 -3.27 -10.79
CA MET A 229 -9.80 -2.99 -10.19
C MET A 229 -8.64 -3.27 -11.15
N HIS A 230 -8.76 -4.32 -11.97
CA HIS A 230 -7.71 -4.82 -12.86
C HIS A 230 -7.58 -4.06 -14.18
N GLU A 231 -8.49 -3.13 -14.47
CA GLU A 231 -8.50 -2.38 -15.72
C GLU A 231 -7.62 -1.12 -15.64
N THR A 232 -7.37 -0.59 -14.43
CA THR A 232 -6.71 0.70 -14.24
C THR A 232 -5.70 0.67 -13.10
N VAL A 233 -4.66 1.49 -13.23
CA VAL A 233 -3.65 1.72 -12.17
C VAL A 233 -4.33 2.22 -10.88
N GLU A 234 -5.34 3.09 -11.02
CA GLU A 234 -6.06 3.65 -9.87
C GLU A 234 -6.88 2.58 -9.12
N GLY A 235 -7.44 1.60 -9.84
CA GLY A 235 -8.09 0.45 -9.24
C GLY A 235 -7.15 -0.33 -8.30
N TYR A 236 -5.93 -0.62 -8.75
CA TYR A 236 -4.90 -1.25 -7.93
C TYR A 236 -4.45 -0.37 -6.76
N ARG A 237 -4.21 0.93 -7.01
CA ARG A 237 -3.80 1.89 -5.96
C ARG A 237 -4.82 1.91 -4.84
N ARG A 238 -6.10 2.03 -5.17
CA ARG A 238 -7.19 2.02 -4.20
C ARG A 238 -7.18 0.71 -3.42
N TYR A 239 -7.16 -0.43 -4.09
CA TYR A 239 -7.14 -1.76 -3.45
C TYR A 239 -6.01 -1.89 -2.41
N PHE A 240 -4.78 -1.55 -2.79
CA PHE A 240 -3.65 -1.59 -1.87
C PHE A 240 -3.80 -0.60 -0.72
N SER A 241 -4.27 0.62 -0.98
CA SER A 241 -4.47 1.65 0.04
C SER A 241 -5.47 1.20 1.11
N GLN A 242 -6.58 0.57 0.74
CA GLN A 242 -7.54 0.06 1.72
C GLN A 242 -6.90 -0.98 2.66
N ILE A 243 -6.10 -1.88 2.09
CA ILE A 243 -5.40 -2.94 2.84
C ILE A 243 -4.36 -2.36 3.77
N VAL A 244 -3.49 -1.45 3.27
CA VAL A 244 -2.47 -0.79 4.09
C VAL A 244 -3.14 -0.05 5.23
N GLY A 245 -4.16 0.76 4.96
CA GLY A 245 -4.87 1.50 5.99
C GLY A 245 -5.48 0.62 7.07
N PHE A 246 -6.02 -0.55 6.70
CA PHE A 246 -6.48 -1.54 7.67
C PHE A 246 -5.35 -2.03 8.59
N PHE A 247 -4.19 -2.42 8.02
CA PHE A 247 -3.08 -2.95 8.81
C PHE A 247 -2.32 -1.91 9.61
N VAL A 248 -2.24 -0.66 9.15
CA VAL A 248 -1.70 0.47 9.92
C VAL A 248 -2.52 0.72 11.17
N VAL A 249 -3.85 0.63 11.06
CA VAL A 249 -4.76 0.73 12.20
C VAL A 249 -4.55 -0.43 13.19
N GLU A 250 -4.44 -1.67 12.71
CA GLU A 250 -4.19 -2.82 13.59
C GLU A 250 -2.83 -2.71 14.29
N ASP A 251 -1.80 -2.23 13.57
CA ASP A 251 -0.47 -2.01 14.13
C ASP A 251 -0.48 -0.93 15.22
N HIS A 252 -1.21 0.16 15.00
CA HIS A 252 -1.37 1.19 16.03
C HIS A 252 -2.01 0.63 17.30
N ILE A 253 -3.07 -0.18 17.16
CA ILE A 253 -3.77 -0.78 18.29
C ILE A 253 -2.89 -1.82 19.00
N LEU A 254 -2.11 -2.60 18.27
CA LEU A 254 -1.12 -3.53 18.81
C LEU A 254 -0.12 -2.83 19.74
N HIS A 255 0.35 -1.63 19.38
CA HIS A 255 1.34 -0.90 20.17
C HIS A 255 0.75 -0.13 21.35
N VAL A 256 -0.49 0.37 21.23
CA VAL A 256 -1.10 1.20 22.30
C VAL A 256 -1.87 0.35 23.33
N THR A 257 -2.47 -0.76 22.92
CA THR A 257 -3.30 -1.58 23.81
C THR A 257 -2.53 -2.73 24.42
N GLN A 258 -2.67 -2.93 25.74
CA GLN A 258 -2.10 -4.09 26.42
C GLN A 258 -3.03 -5.30 26.24
N GLY A 259 -2.74 -6.16 25.28
CA GLY A 259 -3.35 -7.50 25.13
C GLY A 259 -4.58 -7.60 24.22
N LEU A 260 -5.24 -6.49 23.86
CA LEU A 260 -6.41 -6.52 22.96
C LEU A 260 -6.04 -7.10 21.58
N VAL A 261 -4.92 -6.67 21.03
CA VAL A 261 -4.33 -7.18 19.79
C VAL A 261 -2.93 -7.70 20.13
N THR A 262 -2.64 -8.95 19.78
CA THR A 262 -1.31 -9.55 20.01
C THR A 262 -0.58 -9.73 18.68
N ARG A 263 0.75 -9.82 18.75
CA ARG A 263 1.57 -10.06 17.56
C ARG A 263 1.15 -11.32 16.81
N THR A 264 0.88 -12.40 17.55
CA THR A 264 0.38 -13.67 17.00
C THR A 264 -0.94 -13.49 16.24
N TYR A 265 -1.90 -12.76 16.81
CA TYR A 265 -3.17 -12.49 16.14
C TYR A 265 -2.98 -11.68 14.85
N THR A 266 -2.13 -10.64 14.90
CA THR A 266 -1.82 -9.79 13.75
C THR A 266 -1.12 -10.58 12.65
N ASP A 267 -0.18 -11.47 13.00
CA ASP A 267 0.51 -12.33 12.05
C ASP A 267 -0.44 -13.35 11.39
N GLU A 268 -1.38 -13.95 12.14
CA GLU A 268 -2.43 -14.80 11.58
C GLU A 268 -3.33 -14.05 10.59
N LEU A 269 -3.74 -12.83 10.97
CA LEU A 269 -4.59 -11.98 10.15
C LEU A 269 -3.87 -11.58 8.85
N TRP A 270 -2.59 -11.22 8.96
CA TRP A 270 -1.74 -10.90 7.81
C TRP A 270 -1.52 -12.12 6.91
N ASN A 271 -1.24 -13.31 7.45
CA ASN A 271 -1.06 -14.52 6.64
C ASN A 271 -2.31 -14.89 5.82
N MET A 272 -3.49 -14.71 6.41
CA MET A 272 -4.77 -14.88 5.70
C MET A 272 -4.94 -13.82 4.60
N ALA A 273 -4.64 -12.55 4.92
CA ALA A 273 -4.73 -11.45 3.97
C ALA A 273 -3.77 -11.63 2.79
N LEU A 274 -2.48 -11.85 3.08
CA LEU A 274 -1.43 -12.08 2.10
C LEU A 274 -1.76 -13.23 1.14
N SER A 275 -2.30 -14.33 1.67
CA SER A 275 -2.71 -15.47 0.82
C SER A 275 -3.84 -15.09 -0.14
N LYS A 276 -4.80 -14.26 0.29
CA LYS A 276 -5.86 -13.74 -0.58
C LYS A 276 -5.37 -12.72 -1.59
N ILE A 277 -4.51 -11.79 -1.15
CA ILE A 277 -3.90 -10.76 -2.02
C ILE A 277 -3.13 -11.43 -3.14
N ILE A 278 -2.30 -12.42 -2.83
CA ILE A 278 -1.54 -13.17 -3.83
C ILE A 278 -2.49 -13.86 -4.82
N ALA A 279 -3.56 -14.50 -4.34
CA ALA A 279 -4.53 -15.15 -5.22
C ALA A 279 -5.21 -14.15 -6.18
N VAL A 280 -5.67 -13.02 -5.64
CA VAL A 280 -6.29 -11.92 -6.41
C VAL A 280 -5.33 -11.38 -7.46
N LEU A 281 -4.10 -11.05 -7.06
CA LEU A 281 -3.09 -10.49 -7.95
C LEU A 281 -2.67 -11.46 -9.05
N ARG A 282 -2.46 -12.76 -8.74
CA ARG A 282 -2.17 -13.79 -9.76
C ARG A 282 -3.27 -13.89 -10.80
N THR A 283 -4.52 -13.91 -10.35
CA THR A 283 -5.67 -13.99 -11.26
C THR A 283 -5.73 -12.75 -12.15
N HIS A 284 -5.68 -11.54 -11.59
CA HIS A 284 -5.80 -10.33 -12.38
C HIS A 284 -4.57 -10.03 -13.24
N SER A 285 -3.37 -10.34 -12.77
CA SER A 285 -2.16 -10.18 -13.59
C SER A 285 -2.27 -11.05 -14.83
N SER A 286 -2.73 -12.31 -14.71
CA SER A 286 -2.82 -13.28 -15.81
C SER A 286 -3.62 -12.82 -17.04
N TYR A 287 -4.61 -11.95 -16.85
CA TYR A 287 -5.42 -11.37 -17.93
C TYR A 287 -4.83 -10.08 -18.52
N CYS A 288 -3.86 -9.47 -17.84
CA CYS A 288 -3.24 -8.23 -18.28
C CYS A 288 -2.37 -8.48 -19.52
N SER A 289 -2.75 -7.85 -20.63
CA SER A 289 -2.03 -7.92 -21.91
C SER A 289 -1.28 -6.63 -22.25
N ASP A 290 -1.37 -5.61 -21.39
CA ASP A 290 -0.68 -4.34 -21.56
C ASP A 290 0.63 -4.33 -20.75
N PRO A 291 1.81 -4.29 -21.40
CA PRO A 291 3.09 -4.21 -20.72
C PRO A 291 3.21 -3.04 -19.75
N ASP A 292 2.62 -1.89 -20.08
CA ASP A 292 2.76 -0.67 -19.27
C ASP A 292 1.96 -0.80 -17.97
N LEU A 293 0.73 -1.33 -18.04
CA LEU A 293 -0.07 -1.64 -16.86
C LEU A 293 0.59 -2.68 -15.94
N VAL A 294 1.26 -3.70 -16.51
CA VAL A 294 2.00 -4.70 -15.72
C VAL A 294 3.19 -4.08 -14.97
N LEU A 295 3.90 -3.13 -15.60
CA LEU A 295 4.99 -2.39 -14.95
C LEU A 295 4.47 -1.52 -13.80
N GLU A 296 3.37 -0.79 -14.03
CA GLU A 296 2.72 0.01 -13.00
C GLU A 296 2.24 -0.86 -11.82
N LEU A 297 1.62 -2.01 -12.11
CA LEU A 297 1.25 -2.98 -11.09
C LEU A 297 2.45 -3.45 -10.28
N LYS A 298 3.56 -3.79 -10.95
CA LYS A 298 4.80 -4.19 -10.26
C LYS A 298 5.31 -3.07 -9.35
N ASN A 299 5.31 -1.82 -9.80
CA ASN A 299 5.76 -0.69 -8.99
C ASN A 299 4.85 -0.48 -7.77
N LEU A 300 3.54 -0.60 -7.94
CA LEU A 300 2.58 -0.54 -6.83
C LEU A 300 2.77 -1.68 -5.81
N ILE A 301 3.02 -2.91 -6.27
CA ILE A 301 3.31 -4.05 -5.39
C ILE A 301 4.59 -3.80 -4.57
N VAL A 302 5.64 -3.25 -5.19
CA VAL A 302 6.89 -2.90 -4.48
C VAL A 302 6.61 -1.85 -3.40
N VAL A 303 5.93 -0.75 -3.73
CA VAL A 303 5.58 0.29 -2.74
C VAL A 303 4.71 -0.30 -1.62
N PHE A 304 3.74 -1.15 -1.96
CA PHE A 304 2.87 -1.83 -1.01
C PHE A 304 3.67 -2.73 -0.05
N ALA A 305 4.58 -3.56 -0.60
CA ALA A 305 5.45 -4.43 0.19
C ALA A 305 6.38 -3.63 1.10
N ASP A 306 7.06 -2.62 0.58
CA ASP A 306 7.99 -1.79 1.35
C ASP A 306 7.28 -0.99 2.44
N THR A 307 6.04 -0.55 2.20
CA THR A 307 5.22 0.17 3.18
C THR A 307 4.91 -0.76 4.36
N LEU A 308 4.37 -1.95 4.09
CA LEU A 308 4.01 -2.91 5.15
C LEU A 308 5.24 -3.50 5.86
N GLN A 309 6.35 -3.67 5.15
CA GLN A 309 7.63 -4.04 5.76
C GLN A 309 8.10 -2.99 6.78
N GLY A 310 7.83 -1.70 6.53
CA GLY A 310 8.08 -0.61 7.47
C GLY A 310 7.33 -0.74 8.80
N TYR A 311 6.16 -1.37 8.79
CA TYR A 311 5.37 -1.72 9.99
C TYR A 311 5.70 -3.13 10.52
N GLY A 312 6.75 -3.77 10.01
CA GLY A 312 7.22 -5.07 10.48
C GLY A 312 6.39 -6.27 10.00
N PHE A 313 5.58 -6.14 8.94
CA PHE A 313 4.89 -7.28 8.34
C PHE A 313 5.80 -8.04 7.36
N PRO A 314 5.77 -9.39 7.35
CA PRO A 314 6.58 -10.19 6.43
C PRO A 314 6.03 -10.15 5.00
N VAL A 315 6.85 -9.71 4.03
CA VAL A 315 6.41 -9.45 2.65
C VAL A 315 7.10 -10.30 1.57
N ASN A 316 7.98 -11.24 1.95
CA ASN A 316 8.78 -12.04 1.00
C ASN A 316 7.94 -12.73 -0.09
N ARG A 317 6.74 -13.24 0.26
CA ARG A 317 5.85 -13.88 -0.70
C ARG A 317 5.31 -12.95 -1.80
N LEU A 318 5.31 -11.64 -1.56
CA LEU A 318 4.97 -10.64 -2.59
C LEU A 318 6.11 -10.50 -3.61
N PHE A 319 7.36 -10.61 -3.17
CA PHE A 319 8.51 -10.63 -4.08
C PHE A 319 8.55 -11.92 -4.91
N ASP A 320 8.17 -13.06 -4.33
CA ASP A 320 8.01 -14.31 -5.08
C ASP A 320 6.96 -14.15 -6.20
N LEU A 321 5.82 -13.52 -5.89
CA LEU A 321 4.79 -13.19 -6.86
C LEU A 321 5.31 -12.25 -7.96
N LEU A 322 6.16 -11.27 -7.63
CA LEU A 322 6.76 -10.37 -8.64
C LEU A 322 7.60 -11.15 -9.66
N PHE A 323 8.24 -12.26 -9.28
CA PHE A 323 8.95 -13.12 -10.25
C PHE A 323 7.98 -13.88 -11.17
N GLU A 324 6.83 -14.30 -10.67
CA GLU A 324 5.78 -14.90 -11.51
C GLU A 324 5.21 -13.86 -12.51
N ILE A 325 4.93 -12.64 -12.04
CA ILE A 325 4.45 -11.54 -12.88
C ILE A 325 5.50 -11.13 -13.92
N ARG A 326 6.79 -11.21 -13.59
CA ARG A 326 7.89 -10.96 -14.55
C ARG A 326 7.83 -11.91 -15.72
N ASP A 327 7.66 -13.20 -15.45
CA ASP A 327 7.65 -14.21 -16.50
C ASP A 327 6.45 -13.98 -17.43
N GLN A 328 5.31 -13.57 -16.87
CA GLN A 328 4.16 -13.14 -17.65
C GLN A 328 4.44 -11.85 -18.47
N TYR A 329 5.07 -10.85 -17.86
CA TYR A 329 5.48 -9.62 -18.54
C TYR A 329 6.35 -9.91 -19.76
N ASN A 330 7.35 -10.79 -19.60
CA ASN A 330 8.22 -11.23 -20.69
C ASN A 330 7.43 -11.90 -21.81
N GLU A 331 6.45 -12.76 -21.49
CA GLU A 331 5.59 -13.37 -22.52
C GLU A 331 4.74 -12.32 -23.27
N THR A 332 4.22 -11.31 -22.58
CA THR A 332 3.49 -10.20 -23.20
C THR A 332 4.40 -9.36 -24.11
N LEU A 333 5.63 -9.07 -23.68
CA LEU A 333 6.63 -8.41 -24.53
C LEU A 333 6.93 -9.25 -25.78
N LEU A 334 7.16 -10.55 -25.64
CA LEU A 334 7.46 -11.42 -26.78
C LEU A 334 6.34 -11.42 -27.82
N LYS A 335 5.07 -11.37 -27.39
CA LYS A 335 3.91 -11.21 -28.29
C LYS A 335 3.91 -9.87 -29.01
N LYS A 336 4.15 -8.77 -28.29
CA LYS A 336 4.20 -7.41 -28.88
C LYS A 336 5.34 -7.30 -29.91
N TRP A 337 6.52 -7.84 -29.61
CA TRP A 337 7.68 -7.81 -30.53
C TRP A 337 7.53 -8.77 -31.71
N SER A 338 6.78 -9.86 -31.56
CA SER A 338 6.38 -10.71 -32.69
C SER A 338 5.62 -9.91 -33.75
N GLY A 339 4.71 -9.02 -33.31
CA GLY A 339 4.00 -8.09 -34.19
C GLY A 339 4.96 -7.12 -34.88
N LEU A 340 5.81 -6.43 -34.11
CA LEU A 340 6.78 -5.47 -34.64
C LEU A 340 7.73 -6.09 -35.68
N PHE A 341 8.24 -7.30 -35.43
CA PHE A 341 9.09 -7.99 -36.39
C PHE A 341 8.34 -8.35 -37.67
N ARG A 342 7.08 -8.79 -37.58
CA ARG A 342 6.26 -9.06 -38.76
C ARG A 342 6.07 -7.79 -39.59
N ASP A 343 5.76 -6.67 -38.95
CA ASP A 343 5.56 -5.39 -39.63
C ASP A 343 6.85 -4.92 -40.33
N ILE A 344 8.02 -5.10 -39.69
CA ILE A 344 9.32 -4.82 -40.30
C ILE A 344 9.56 -5.69 -41.54
N PHE A 345 9.30 -6.99 -41.46
CA PHE A 345 9.47 -7.89 -42.61
C PHE A 345 8.48 -7.60 -43.74
N GLU A 346 7.27 -7.14 -43.43
CA GLU A 346 6.27 -6.78 -44.44
C GLU A 346 6.60 -5.46 -45.14
N ALA A 347 7.25 -4.52 -44.44
CA ALA A 347 7.67 -3.23 -44.99
C ALA A 347 9.03 -3.27 -45.72
N ASP A 348 9.84 -4.32 -45.51
CA ASP A 348 11.18 -4.41 -46.09
C ASP A 348 11.13 -4.63 -47.61
N ASN A 349 12.09 -4.02 -48.31
CA ASN A 349 12.21 -4.12 -49.77
C ASN A 349 13.22 -5.20 -50.21
N TYR A 350 13.84 -5.91 -49.25
CA TYR A 350 14.81 -6.98 -49.48
C TYR A 350 15.89 -6.62 -50.51
N SER A 351 16.42 -5.40 -50.42
CA SER A 351 17.51 -4.93 -51.27
C SER A 351 18.66 -4.31 -50.46
N PRO A 352 19.91 -4.35 -50.96
CA PRO A 352 21.05 -3.68 -50.34
C PRO A 352 20.79 -2.18 -50.12
N ILE A 353 21.07 -1.67 -48.93
CA ILE A 353 20.81 -0.25 -48.58
C ILE A 353 21.72 0.66 -49.42
N PRO A 354 21.17 1.54 -50.28
CA PRO A 354 21.97 2.53 -51.00
C PRO A 354 22.37 3.67 -50.05
N ILE A 355 23.60 4.14 -50.19
CA ILE A 355 24.16 5.25 -49.42
C ILE A 355 24.76 6.26 -50.38
N ALA A 356 24.13 7.43 -50.48
CA ALA A 356 24.50 8.46 -51.42
C ALA A 356 25.68 9.32 -50.92
N ASN A 357 25.81 9.51 -49.61
CA ASN A 357 26.77 10.42 -49.00
C ASN A 357 27.25 9.95 -47.61
N GLU A 358 28.23 10.64 -47.06
CA GLU A 358 28.83 10.32 -45.77
C GLU A 358 27.87 10.54 -44.58
N GLU A 359 26.93 11.48 -44.69
CA GLU A 359 25.94 11.76 -43.64
C GLU A 359 24.97 10.59 -43.48
N GLU A 360 24.44 10.06 -44.58
CA GLU A 360 23.61 8.86 -44.61
C GLU A 360 24.36 7.64 -44.05
N TYR A 361 25.65 7.50 -44.38
CA TYR A 361 26.49 6.44 -43.81
C TYR A 361 26.56 6.54 -42.29
N LYS A 362 26.86 7.73 -41.75
CA LYS A 362 26.95 7.96 -40.30
C LYS A 362 25.62 7.66 -39.60
N ILE A 363 24.49 8.02 -40.21
CA ILE A 363 23.16 7.74 -39.65
C ILE A 363 22.93 6.22 -39.54
N VAL A 364 23.25 5.44 -40.58
CA VAL A 364 23.04 3.99 -40.54
C VAL A 364 23.99 3.31 -39.55
N ILE A 365 25.28 3.68 -39.55
CA ILE A 365 26.28 3.10 -38.64
C ILE A 365 26.01 3.46 -37.17
N SER A 366 25.42 4.63 -36.89
CA SER A 366 24.97 4.99 -35.53
C SER A 366 23.85 4.08 -35.00
N LYS A 367 23.06 3.51 -35.90
CA LYS A 367 21.92 2.64 -35.60
C LYS A 367 22.29 1.17 -35.55
N PHE A 368 23.23 0.75 -36.41
CA PHE A 368 23.67 -0.62 -36.55
C PHE A 368 25.20 -0.70 -36.61
N PRO A 369 25.84 -1.42 -35.68
CA PRO A 369 27.29 -1.56 -35.68
C PRO A 369 27.75 -2.44 -36.87
N PHE A 370 28.25 -1.79 -37.91
CA PHE A 370 28.80 -2.45 -39.10
C PHE A 370 30.20 -1.89 -39.39
N GLN A 371 31.14 -2.77 -39.70
CA GLN A 371 32.51 -2.42 -40.06
C GLN A 371 32.94 -3.28 -41.23
N ASP A 372 33.29 -2.65 -42.35
CA ASP A 372 33.82 -3.30 -43.53
C ASP A 372 34.98 -2.47 -44.11
N PRO A 373 36.24 -2.92 -43.91
CA PRO A 373 37.43 -2.21 -44.36
C PRO A 373 37.51 -1.99 -45.88
N GLU A 374 36.84 -2.84 -46.67
CA GLU A 374 36.80 -2.70 -48.12
C GLU A 374 35.76 -1.67 -48.55
N LEU A 375 34.60 -1.68 -47.89
CA LEU A 375 33.54 -0.70 -48.14
C LEU A 375 33.97 0.71 -47.72
N ASP A 376 34.71 0.85 -46.61
CA ASP A 376 35.20 2.14 -46.12
C ASP A 376 36.11 2.85 -47.14
N LYS A 377 36.88 2.09 -47.92
CA LYS A 377 37.80 2.61 -48.96
C LYS A 377 37.11 3.06 -50.25
N GLN A 378 35.87 2.64 -50.50
CA GLN A 378 35.16 3.02 -51.72
C GLN A 378 34.80 4.51 -51.73
N SER A 379 34.56 5.09 -52.90
CA SER A 379 33.92 6.41 -53.02
C SER A 379 32.40 6.28 -53.00
N PHE A 380 31.68 7.31 -52.58
CA PHE A 380 30.22 7.34 -52.68
C PHE A 380 29.76 7.45 -54.16
N PRO A 381 28.60 6.90 -54.53
CA PRO A 381 27.62 6.19 -53.70
C PRO A 381 28.04 4.73 -53.40
N LYS A 382 27.77 4.27 -52.18
CA LYS A 382 28.06 2.90 -51.71
C LYS A 382 26.77 2.13 -51.48
N LYS A 383 26.86 0.81 -51.35
CA LYS A 383 25.72 -0.04 -50.94
C LYS A 383 26.14 -0.91 -49.76
N LEU A 384 25.38 -0.87 -48.68
CA LEU A 384 25.56 -1.84 -47.60
C LEU A 384 24.97 -3.19 -48.03
N PRO A 385 25.62 -4.32 -47.71
CA PRO A 385 25.18 -5.64 -48.16
C PRO A 385 23.83 -6.10 -47.58
N MET A 386 23.39 -5.53 -46.46
CA MET A 386 22.12 -5.83 -45.79
C MET A 386 20.97 -4.94 -46.28
N SER A 387 19.72 -5.35 -46.03
CA SER A 387 18.54 -4.49 -46.22
C SER A 387 18.16 -3.72 -44.94
N GLN A 388 17.16 -2.83 -45.06
CA GLN A 388 16.70 -1.97 -43.95
C GLN A 388 16.12 -2.75 -42.76
N SER A 389 15.67 -4.00 -42.96
CA SER A 389 15.18 -4.83 -41.86
C SER A 389 16.26 -5.12 -40.81
N VAL A 390 17.53 -5.23 -41.20
CA VAL A 390 18.62 -5.58 -40.26
C VAL A 390 18.86 -4.49 -39.19
N PRO A 391 19.13 -3.22 -39.54
CA PRO A 391 19.21 -2.15 -38.56
C PRO A 391 17.94 -1.98 -37.73
N GLN A 392 16.76 -2.14 -38.34
CA GLN A 392 15.49 -2.00 -37.62
C GLN A 392 15.29 -3.11 -36.58
N ILE A 393 15.53 -4.37 -36.94
CA ILE A 393 15.46 -5.50 -36.00
C ILE A 393 16.46 -5.31 -34.87
N TYR A 394 17.69 -4.89 -35.17
CA TYR A 394 18.71 -4.62 -34.15
C TYR A 394 18.25 -3.57 -33.13
N ILE A 395 17.68 -2.45 -33.59
CA ILE A 395 17.09 -1.43 -32.70
C ILE A 395 15.98 -2.04 -31.85
N GLN A 396 15.05 -2.79 -32.45
CA GLN A 396 13.94 -3.38 -31.71
C GLN A 396 14.39 -4.40 -30.66
N VAL A 397 15.49 -5.15 -30.91
CA VAL A 397 16.08 -6.04 -29.90
C VAL A 397 16.69 -5.23 -28.74
N LYS A 398 17.34 -4.09 -29.02
CA LYS A 398 17.81 -3.18 -27.94
C LYS A 398 16.66 -2.61 -27.12
N GLU A 399 15.57 -2.20 -27.78
CA GLU A 399 14.36 -1.72 -27.09
C GLU A 399 13.71 -2.82 -26.24
N PHE A 400 13.71 -4.07 -26.70
CA PHE A 400 13.28 -5.21 -25.89
C PHE A 400 14.13 -5.39 -24.63
N ILE A 401 15.46 -5.32 -24.78
CA ILE A 401 16.40 -5.44 -23.65
C ILE A 401 16.13 -4.34 -22.63
N TYR A 402 15.93 -3.09 -23.07
CA TYR A 402 15.57 -1.99 -22.17
C TYR A 402 14.22 -2.22 -21.49
N ALA A 403 13.20 -2.71 -22.20
CA ALA A 403 11.91 -3.03 -21.61
C ALA A 403 12.01 -4.14 -20.55
N SER A 404 12.78 -5.21 -20.83
CA SER A 404 13.07 -6.25 -19.85
C SER A 404 13.85 -5.71 -18.64
N LEU A 405 14.81 -4.82 -18.84
CA LEU A 405 15.59 -4.20 -17.75
C LEU A 405 14.70 -3.33 -16.86
N LYS A 406 13.79 -2.56 -17.44
CA LYS A 406 12.86 -1.67 -16.71
C LYS A 406 12.03 -2.43 -15.67
N PHE A 407 11.66 -3.68 -15.95
CA PHE A 407 10.96 -4.51 -14.98
C PHE A 407 11.85 -4.87 -13.77
N SER A 408 13.13 -5.14 -14.00
CA SER A 408 14.09 -5.57 -12.97
C SER A 408 14.49 -4.49 -11.99
N GLU A 409 14.27 -3.22 -12.33
CA GLU A 409 14.53 -2.11 -11.42
C GLU A 409 13.74 -2.28 -10.10
N SER A 410 14.30 -1.85 -8.96
CA SER A 410 13.63 -1.92 -7.65
C SER A 410 13.28 -3.32 -7.12
N LEU A 411 13.72 -4.40 -7.76
CA LEU A 411 13.56 -5.77 -7.24
C LEU A 411 14.69 -6.19 -6.29
N HIS A 412 15.56 -5.25 -5.86
CA HIS A 412 16.73 -5.48 -4.98
C HIS A 412 17.62 -6.64 -5.44
N ARG A 413 17.74 -6.85 -6.76
CA ARG A 413 18.55 -7.92 -7.35
C ARG A 413 20.01 -7.49 -7.52
N SER A 414 20.89 -8.48 -7.47
CA SER A 414 22.29 -8.28 -7.87
C SER A 414 22.38 -8.00 -9.37
N SER A 415 23.38 -7.24 -9.80
CA SER A 415 23.63 -7.00 -11.22
C SER A 415 23.74 -8.32 -12.00
N THR A 416 24.31 -9.37 -11.40
CA THR A 416 24.52 -10.69 -12.04
C THR A 416 23.21 -11.39 -12.35
N GLU A 417 22.23 -11.33 -11.46
CA GLU A 417 20.92 -11.94 -11.71
C GLU A 417 20.14 -11.18 -12.80
N ILE A 418 20.29 -9.86 -12.86
CA ILE A 418 19.68 -9.02 -13.91
C ILE A 418 20.29 -9.39 -15.27
N ASP A 419 21.60 -9.50 -15.32
CA ASP A 419 22.38 -9.85 -16.51
C ASP A 419 22.02 -11.22 -17.07
N ASP A 420 21.97 -12.26 -16.24
CA ASP A 420 21.52 -13.60 -16.63
C ASP A 420 20.06 -13.59 -17.13
N MET A 421 19.19 -12.84 -16.45
CA MET A 421 17.80 -12.70 -16.85
C MET A 421 17.65 -12.03 -18.22
N LEU A 422 18.36 -10.93 -18.46
CA LEU A 422 18.33 -10.22 -19.75
C LEU A 422 18.84 -11.10 -20.89
N ARG A 423 19.91 -11.86 -20.67
CA ARG A 423 20.39 -12.80 -21.70
C ARG A 423 19.39 -13.91 -21.97
N LYS A 424 18.75 -14.46 -20.92
CA LYS A 424 17.72 -15.49 -21.09
C LYS A 424 16.49 -14.96 -21.85
N SER A 425 15.99 -13.76 -21.52
CA SER A 425 14.84 -13.17 -22.22
C SER A 425 15.18 -12.81 -23.66
N THR A 426 16.37 -12.25 -23.91
CA THR A 426 16.85 -11.91 -25.26
C THR A 426 17.04 -13.17 -26.10
N ASN A 427 17.59 -14.24 -25.53
CA ASN A 427 17.69 -15.53 -26.20
C ASN A 427 16.32 -16.07 -26.61
N LEU A 428 15.30 -15.93 -25.76
CA LEU A 428 13.94 -16.34 -26.09
C LEU A 428 13.35 -15.49 -27.22
N LEU A 429 13.59 -14.18 -27.22
CA LEU A 429 13.19 -13.28 -28.31
C LEU A 429 13.82 -13.73 -29.65
N LEU A 430 15.12 -13.98 -29.68
CA LEU A 430 15.83 -14.36 -30.90
C LEU A 430 15.40 -15.76 -31.38
N THR A 431 15.53 -16.76 -30.50
CA THR A 431 15.36 -18.19 -30.85
C THR A 431 13.90 -18.59 -31.09
N ARG A 432 12.95 -17.98 -30.38
CA ARG A 432 11.52 -18.34 -30.48
C ARG A 432 10.78 -17.36 -31.37
N THR A 433 10.86 -16.07 -31.06
CA THR A 433 10.02 -15.06 -31.71
C THR A 433 10.54 -14.68 -33.09
N LEU A 434 11.79 -14.20 -33.18
CA LEU A 434 12.38 -13.79 -34.45
C LEU A 434 12.54 -14.98 -35.42
N SER A 435 12.99 -16.14 -34.91
CA SER A 435 13.04 -17.37 -35.70
C SER A 435 11.67 -17.77 -36.26
N SER A 436 10.59 -17.66 -35.47
CA SER A 436 9.24 -17.97 -35.94
C SER A 436 8.79 -17.00 -37.03
N CYS A 437 9.08 -15.70 -36.88
CA CYS A 437 8.80 -14.70 -37.91
C CYS A 437 9.56 -15.00 -39.22
N LEU A 438 10.85 -15.34 -39.14
CA LEU A 438 11.66 -15.72 -40.31
C LEU A 438 11.14 -17.00 -40.99
N GLN A 439 10.77 -18.01 -40.23
CA GLN A 439 10.19 -19.25 -40.77
C GLN A 439 8.86 -18.99 -41.48
N ASN A 440 8.03 -18.10 -40.94
CA ASN A 440 6.77 -17.68 -41.57
C ASN A 440 7.02 -16.84 -42.82
N LEU A 441 8.07 -16.02 -42.82
CA LEU A 441 8.51 -15.27 -43.99
C LEU A 441 8.90 -16.24 -45.11
N ILE A 442 9.87 -17.13 -44.88
CA ILE A 442 10.41 -18.06 -45.90
C ILE A 442 9.32 -18.96 -46.52
N LYS A 443 8.27 -19.29 -45.77
CA LYS A 443 7.14 -20.11 -46.25
C LYS A 443 6.13 -19.34 -47.11
N LYS A 444 6.26 -18.02 -47.30
CA LYS A 444 5.35 -17.24 -48.15
C LYS A 444 5.46 -17.70 -49.62
N PRO A 445 4.33 -17.96 -50.31
CA PRO A 445 4.30 -18.58 -51.64
C PRO A 445 4.87 -17.72 -52.78
N HIS A 446 5.16 -16.43 -52.54
CA HIS A 446 5.57 -15.46 -53.57
C HIS A 446 6.96 -14.85 -53.33
N ILE A 447 7.82 -15.48 -52.51
CA ILE A 447 9.18 -14.97 -52.32
C ILE A 447 10.06 -15.36 -53.50
N GLY A 448 10.68 -14.36 -54.13
CA GLY A 448 11.63 -14.54 -55.22
C GLY A 448 12.99 -15.04 -54.73
N LEU A 449 13.77 -15.68 -55.63
CA LEU A 449 15.11 -16.18 -55.30
C LEU A 449 16.05 -15.06 -54.81
N THR A 450 15.98 -13.88 -55.40
CA THR A 450 16.79 -12.71 -55.00
C THR A 450 16.46 -12.25 -53.58
N GLU A 451 15.18 -12.30 -53.20
CA GLU A 451 14.73 -11.95 -51.85
C GLU A 451 15.21 -12.99 -50.84
N LEU A 452 15.17 -14.29 -51.18
CA LEU A 452 15.75 -15.35 -50.34
C LEU A 452 17.24 -15.17 -50.11
N VAL A 453 18.00 -14.86 -51.16
CA VAL A 453 19.44 -14.59 -51.04
C VAL A 453 19.68 -13.38 -50.12
N GLN A 454 18.88 -12.31 -50.26
CA GLN A 454 19.00 -11.15 -49.38
C GLN A 454 18.62 -11.49 -47.92
N ILE A 455 17.60 -12.32 -47.69
CA ILE A 455 17.23 -12.79 -46.35
C ILE A 455 18.40 -13.55 -45.72
N ILE A 456 19.10 -14.41 -46.46
CA ILE A 456 20.29 -15.14 -45.97
C ILE A 456 21.42 -14.17 -45.60
N ILE A 457 21.66 -13.14 -46.42
CA ILE A 457 22.65 -12.10 -46.11
C ILE A 457 22.24 -11.35 -44.83
N ASN A 458 20.95 -11.01 -44.70
CA ASN A 458 20.42 -10.31 -43.54
C ASN A 458 20.55 -11.12 -42.25
N THR A 459 20.23 -12.42 -42.27
CA THR A 459 20.38 -13.29 -41.09
C THR A 459 21.83 -13.44 -40.69
N THR A 460 22.76 -13.48 -41.65
CA THR A 460 24.21 -13.49 -41.38
C THR A 460 24.66 -12.23 -40.64
N HIS A 461 24.18 -11.04 -41.05
CA HIS A 461 24.52 -9.79 -40.36
C HIS A 461 23.84 -9.67 -38.99
N LEU A 462 22.62 -10.18 -38.82
CA LEU A 462 21.98 -10.26 -37.50
C LEU A 462 22.72 -11.20 -36.54
N GLU A 463 23.26 -12.32 -37.06
CA GLU A 463 24.09 -13.24 -36.29
C GLU A 463 25.38 -12.56 -35.80
N GLN A 464 26.06 -11.83 -36.69
CA GLN A 464 27.25 -11.05 -36.32
C GLN A 464 26.91 -9.98 -35.28
N ALA A 465 25.73 -9.36 -35.39
CA ALA A 465 25.29 -8.32 -34.48
C ALA A 465 25.01 -8.80 -33.05
N CYS A 466 24.83 -10.11 -32.84
CA CYS A 466 24.61 -10.69 -31.52
C CYS A 466 25.77 -10.42 -30.55
N LYS A 467 27.01 -10.32 -31.03
CA LYS A 467 28.17 -9.97 -30.19
C LYS A 467 28.02 -8.56 -29.59
N TYR A 468 27.61 -7.59 -30.41
CA TYR A 468 27.36 -6.24 -29.92
C TYR A 468 26.17 -6.16 -28.97
N LEU A 469 25.19 -7.07 -29.10
CA LEU A 469 24.10 -7.20 -28.12
C LEU A 469 24.59 -7.78 -26.79
N GLU A 470 25.52 -8.74 -26.80
CA GLU A 470 26.17 -9.25 -25.57
C GLU A 470 26.96 -8.15 -24.86
N ASP A 471 27.75 -7.38 -25.61
CA ASP A 471 28.49 -6.22 -25.10
C ASP A 471 27.52 -5.19 -24.51
N PHE A 472 26.44 -4.90 -25.23
CA PHE A 472 25.41 -3.98 -24.78
C PHE A 472 24.76 -4.42 -23.47
N ILE A 473 24.37 -5.69 -23.32
CA ILE A 473 23.81 -6.23 -22.06
C ILE A 473 24.83 -6.11 -20.92
N SER A 474 26.10 -6.45 -21.18
CA SER A 474 27.15 -6.39 -20.16
C SER A 474 27.44 -4.95 -19.70
N ASN A 475 27.37 -3.99 -20.63
CA ASN A 475 27.54 -2.57 -20.35
C ASN A 475 26.40 -2.02 -19.50
N ILE A 476 25.14 -2.32 -19.82
CA ILE A 476 23.99 -1.81 -19.06
C ILE A 476 23.89 -2.43 -17.66
N THR A 477 24.44 -3.63 -17.45
CA THR A 477 24.46 -4.30 -16.14
C THR A 477 25.73 -4.02 -15.33
N ASN A 478 26.71 -3.30 -15.89
CA ASN A 478 28.04 -3.05 -15.31
C ASN A 478 28.80 -4.34 -14.93
N ILE A 479 28.64 -5.42 -15.69
CA ILE A 479 29.35 -6.68 -15.46
C ILE A 479 30.47 -6.84 -16.49
N SER A 480 31.67 -7.13 -15.99
CA SER A 480 32.81 -7.42 -16.86
C SER A 480 32.63 -8.78 -17.56
N GLN A 481 32.89 -8.82 -18.86
CA GLN A 481 32.81 -10.01 -19.71
C GLN A 481 33.71 -11.18 -19.29
N VAL A 482 34.61 -10.96 -18.32
CA VAL A 482 35.61 -11.94 -17.85
C VAL A 482 35.03 -12.92 -16.81
N SER A 483 33.76 -12.77 -16.41
CA SER A 483 33.04 -13.79 -15.64
C SER A 483 32.84 -15.07 -16.47
N VAL A 484 33.61 -16.11 -16.17
CA VAL A 484 33.72 -17.39 -16.90
C VAL A 484 32.38 -18.18 -16.99
N HIS A 485 31.32 -17.75 -16.31
CA HIS A 485 30.01 -18.41 -16.26
C HIS A 485 28.88 -17.68 -17.01
N THR A 486 29.19 -16.69 -17.82
CA THR A 486 28.18 -15.85 -18.48
C THR A 486 27.53 -16.57 -19.68
N ALA A 487 26.20 -16.77 -19.64
CA ALA A 487 25.45 -17.43 -20.71
C ALA A 487 25.51 -16.62 -22.02
N ARG A 488 26.07 -17.18 -23.10
CA ARG A 488 26.14 -16.50 -24.40
C ARG A 488 24.77 -16.36 -25.07
N LEU A 489 24.62 -15.40 -25.98
CA LEU A 489 23.44 -15.31 -26.83
C LEU A 489 23.52 -16.42 -27.90
N TYR A 490 22.51 -17.29 -27.95
CA TYR A 490 22.44 -18.42 -28.88
C TYR A 490 21.97 -18.02 -30.29
N GLY A 491 22.05 -16.74 -30.66
CA GLY A 491 21.77 -16.28 -32.03
C GLY A 491 22.53 -17.09 -33.09
N LEU A 492 23.73 -17.58 -32.75
CA LEU A 492 24.63 -18.37 -33.59
C LEU A 492 24.05 -19.70 -34.14
N SER A 493 23.03 -20.28 -33.49
CA SER A 493 22.33 -21.47 -34.01
C SER A 493 20.94 -21.16 -34.58
N THR A 494 20.40 -19.97 -34.28
CA THR A 494 19.05 -19.56 -34.68
C THR A 494 19.01 -19.07 -36.13
N PHE A 495 20.09 -18.46 -36.60
CA PHE A 495 20.17 -17.86 -37.94
C PHE A 495 20.78 -18.77 -39.00
N LYS A 496 21.27 -19.97 -38.61
CA LYS A 496 21.69 -21.02 -39.52
C LYS A 496 20.46 -21.74 -40.06
N VAL A 497 19.91 -21.22 -41.15
CA VAL A 497 18.88 -21.88 -41.98
C VAL A 497 19.55 -22.85 -42.94
#